data_AF-A0A9D1ALI9-F1
#
_entry.id   AF-A0A9D1ALI9-F1
#
_cell.length_a   1.000
_cell.length_b   1.000
_cell.length_c   1.000
_cell.angle_alpha   90.00
_cell.angle_beta   90.00
_cell.angle_gamma   90.00
#
_symmetry.space_group_name_H-M   'P 1'
#
loop_
_entity.id
_entity.type
_entity.pdbx_description
1 polymer ?
#
loop_
_entity_poly.entity_id
_entity_poly.type
_entity_poly.pdbx_seq_one_letter_code
_entity_poly.pdbx_strand_id
1 'polypeptide(L)'
;MASLPVFNIQKYCIHDGDGIRTTVFFKGCPLRCAWCHNPESQKAEPQLLWDAEKCTQCGACAAVCPQGAAGESVRVNRERCRSCGVCVQACPAGARQLSGKGMSPEEIVETAKKDLMFYEQSGGGVTLSGGEVMAAEPFNEVVRLCRLLHEEGISVFVDTCGMTPYERFDAIRAYTDCFLYLILDCMDDMKLLQPSSNVQISRKTPQKFLLRACEISRKGWGQPAFYNTEAILQELLAAGKSIEDARRGGTSGCVETGAFGNEAYILTGYFNLPKILELTLYNGYDYVADRQLGLPLGSAEDFHSYEELLDAYHKQIDYFLDIKMKGSNIIESIYANYMPVPFLSIITNDCISKGKDYNAGGARYNTSYLQGVGIGTVTDCLAAIRYQVYQEKNIPMKELLRAMREDFANDPQIPQPGAEFQP
;
A
#
# COMPACT_ATOMS: atom_id res chain seq x y z
N MET A 1 16.27 -37.11 2.95
CA MET A 1 15.54 -35.96 3.51
C MET A 1 15.60 -34.84 2.49
N ALA A 2 14.51 -34.11 2.30
CA ALA A 2 14.53 -32.97 1.39
C ALA A 2 15.27 -31.80 2.05
N SER A 3 15.93 -30.96 1.26
CA SER A 3 16.85 -29.94 1.76
C SER A 3 16.46 -28.55 1.24
N LEU A 4 16.54 -27.55 2.09
CA LEU A 4 16.28 -26.15 1.76
C LEU A 4 17.49 -25.54 1.01
N PRO A 5 17.25 -24.70 -0.01
CA PRO A 5 18.32 -24.13 -0.82
C PRO A 5 18.91 -22.89 -0.14
N VAL A 6 19.88 -23.08 0.75
CA VAL A 6 20.53 -22.00 1.51
C VAL A 6 21.84 -21.60 0.83
N PHE A 7 22.05 -20.32 0.54
CA PHE A 7 23.32 -19.85 -0.02
C PHE A 7 24.27 -19.21 1.01
N ASN A 8 23.73 -18.66 2.10
CA ASN A 8 24.54 -18.06 3.15
C ASN A 8 23.82 -18.12 4.51
N ILE A 9 24.59 -18.15 5.59
CA ILE A 9 24.09 -17.89 6.95
C ILE A 9 25.02 -16.84 7.56
N GLN A 10 24.50 -15.64 7.76
CA GLN A 10 25.26 -14.53 8.33
C GLN A 10 24.90 -14.36 9.79
N LYS A 11 25.93 -14.19 10.62
CA LYS A 11 25.79 -13.97 12.05
C LYS A 11 25.94 -12.48 12.38
N TYR A 12 25.42 -12.08 13.53
CA TYR A 12 25.56 -10.72 14.05
C TYR A 12 24.94 -9.65 13.14
N CYS A 13 23.80 -9.96 12.54
CA CYS A 13 23.02 -9.02 11.75
C CYS A 13 22.23 -8.07 12.66
N ILE A 14 22.39 -6.76 12.45
CA ILE A 14 21.70 -5.70 13.22
C ILE A 14 20.69 -4.90 12.37
N HIS A 15 20.63 -5.17 11.07
CA HIS A 15 19.74 -4.51 10.13
C HIS A 15 18.59 -5.42 9.64
N ASP A 16 18.65 -6.71 9.94
CA ASP A 16 17.68 -7.71 9.47
C ASP A 16 16.57 -7.95 10.52
N GLY A 17 16.22 -6.91 11.28
CA GLY A 17 15.26 -6.93 12.39
C GLY A 17 15.89 -6.59 13.74
N ASP A 18 15.03 -6.39 14.75
CA ASP A 18 15.45 -5.99 16.10
C ASP A 18 16.33 -7.02 16.78
N GLY A 19 17.22 -6.53 17.65
CA GLY A 19 18.20 -7.34 18.36
C GLY A 19 19.33 -7.82 17.45
N ILE A 20 20.21 -8.65 18.01
CA ILE A 20 21.26 -9.33 17.24
C ILE A 20 20.63 -10.57 16.61
N ARG A 21 20.68 -10.66 15.27
CA ARG A 21 20.06 -11.76 14.54
C ARG A 21 21.06 -12.59 13.74
N THR A 22 20.68 -13.84 13.49
CA THR A 22 21.34 -14.69 12.50
C THR A 22 20.43 -14.81 11.28
N THR A 23 20.92 -14.33 10.13
CA THR A 23 20.16 -14.29 8.89
C THR A 23 20.48 -15.49 8.02
N VAL A 24 19.46 -16.28 7.68
CA VAL A 24 19.55 -17.44 6.81
C VAL A 24 19.06 -17.04 5.43
N PHE A 25 19.95 -17.09 4.45
CA PHE A 25 19.66 -16.64 3.09
C PHE A 25 19.33 -17.79 2.15
N PHE A 26 18.11 -17.78 1.62
CA PHE A 26 17.55 -18.77 0.71
C PHE A 26 17.76 -18.40 -0.76
N LYS A 27 17.68 -19.39 -1.66
CA LYS A 27 17.62 -19.19 -3.11
C LYS A 27 16.21 -19.40 -3.64
N GLY A 28 15.94 -18.79 -4.81
CA GLY A 28 14.66 -18.73 -5.48
C GLY A 28 13.91 -17.45 -5.10
N CYS A 29 13.71 -16.55 -6.07
CA CYS A 29 12.80 -15.41 -5.93
C CYS A 29 11.93 -15.33 -7.20
N PRO A 30 10.62 -15.10 -7.10
CA PRO A 30 9.78 -14.89 -8.27
C PRO A 30 9.99 -13.51 -8.91
N LEU A 31 10.56 -12.56 -8.16
CA LEU A 31 10.94 -11.25 -8.67
C LEU A 31 12.31 -11.28 -9.40
N ARG A 32 12.52 -10.29 -10.27
CA ARG A 32 13.75 -10.07 -11.05
C ARG A 32 14.22 -8.62 -10.92
N CYS A 33 14.34 -8.15 -9.67
CA CYS A 33 14.73 -6.78 -9.37
C CYS A 33 16.08 -6.44 -10.00
N ALA A 34 16.17 -5.29 -10.69
CA ALA A 34 17.40 -4.83 -11.35
C ALA A 34 18.53 -4.53 -10.34
N TRP A 35 18.17 -4.03 -9.16
CA TRP A 35 19.10 -3.74 -8.04
C TRP A 35 18.85 -4.68 -6.86
N CYS A 36 18.79 -5.97 -7.13
CA CYS A 36 18.68 -6.95 -6.06
C CYS A 36 19.95 -6.90 -5.18
N HIS A 37 19.79 -6.80 -3.86
CA HIS A 37 20.91 -6.87 -2.91
C HIS A 37 21.59 -8.25 -2.94
N ASN A 38 20.85 -9.31 -3.26
CA ASN A 38 21.33 -10.69 -3.36
C ASN A 38 21.01 -11.28 -4.74
N PRO A 39 21.62 -10.80 -5.85
CA PRO A 39 21.26 -11.25 -7.21
C PRO A 39 21.45 -12.76 -7.42
N GLU A 40 22.35 -13.40 -6.67
CA GLU A 40 22.54 -14.84 -6.62
C GLU A 40 21.35 -15.59 -6.01
N SER A 41 20.46 -14.93 -5.26
CA SER A 41 19.27 -15.56 -4.69
C SER A 41 18.15 -15.74 -5.73
N GLN A 42 18.18 -15.05 -6.88
CA GLN A 42 17.06 -15.04 -7.83
C GLN A 42 16.74 -16.40 -8.44
N LYS A 43 17.78 -17.17 -8.79
CA LYS A 43 17.62 -18.54 -9.31
C LYS A 43 17.57 -19.53 -8.16
N ALA A 44 16.65 -20.48 -8.24
CA ALA A 44 16.54 -21.54 -7.24
C ALA A 44 17.72 -22.53 -7.33
N GLU A 45 18.26 -22.78 -8.53
CA GLU A 45 19.35 -23.74 -8.69
C GLU A 45 20.68 -23.22 -8.12
N PRO A 46 21.53 -24.11 -7.59
CA PRO A 46 22.90 -23.77 -7.21
C PRO A 46 23.67 -23.14 -8.37
N GLN A 47 24.45 -22.11 -8.06
CA GLN A 47 25.26 -21.39 -9.03
C GLN A 47 26.72 -21.37 -8.62
N LEU A 48 27.59 -21.67 -9.56
CA LEU A 48 29.02 -21.53 -9.37
C LEU A 48 29.43 -20.05 -9.49
N LEU A 49 29.91 -19.49 -8.39
CA LEU A 49 30.53 -18.18 -8.33
C LEU A 49 32.03 -18.32 -8.60
N TRP A 50 32.59 -17.31 -9.26
CA TRP A 50 34.01 -17.22 -9.58
C TRP A 50 34.48 -15.79 -9.32
N ASP A 51 35.52 -15.67 -8.50
CA ASP A 51 36.20 -14.44 -8.14
C ASP A 51 37.48 -14.35 -8.98
N ALA A 52 37.51 -13.38 -9.91
CA ALA A 52 38.64 -13.21 -10.81
C ALA A 52 39.91 -12.72 -10.10
N GLU A 53 39.77 -11.96 -9.01
CA GLU A 53 40.90 -11.37 -8.28
C GLU A 53 41.64 -12.43 -7.47
N LYS A 54 40.92 -13.40 -6.90
CA LYS A 54 41.52 -14.55 -6.20
C LYS A 54 42.11 -15.60 -7.14
N CYS A 55 41.78 -15.55 -8.43
CA CYS A 55 42.08 -16.63 -9.35
C CYS A 55 43.54 -16.56 -9.87
N THR A 56 44.38 -17.51 -9.45
CA THR A 56 45.78 -17.64 -9.91
C THR A 56 45.95 -18.28 -11.29
N GLN A 57 44.85 -18.62 -11.97
CA GLN A 57 44.84 -19.29 -13.28
C GLN A 57 45.59 -20.64 -13.33
N CYS A 58 45.73 -21.33 -12.21
CA CYS A 58 46.47 -22.61 -12.10
C CYS A 58 45.89 -23.80 -12.88
N GLY A 59 44.70 -23.70 -13.48
CA GLY A 59 44.09 -24.77 -14.28
C GLY A 59 43.51 -25.96 -13.51
N ALA A 60 43.69 -26.05 -12.18
CA ALA A 60 43.21 -27.17 -11.36
C ALA A 60 41.71 -27.46 -11.53
N CYS A 61 40.90 -26.41 -11.66
CA CYS A 61 39.46 -26.54 -11.90
C CYS A 61 39.10 -27.14 -13.27
N ALA A 62 39.93 -26.92 -14.29
CA ALA A 62 39.71 -27.44 -15.63
C ALA A 62 40.00 -28.95 -15.66
N ALA A 63 41.09 -29.38 -15.01
CA ALA A 63 41.49 -30.77 -14.92
C ALA A 63 40.42 -31.68 -14.26
N VAL A 64 39.66 -31.15 -13.30
CA VAL A 64 38.63 -31.91 -12.57
C VAL A 64 37.21 -31.71 -13.09
N CYS A 65 36.99 -30.87 -14.12
CA CYS A 65 35.63 -30.52 -14.55
C CYS A 65 35.01 -31.61 -15.43
N PRO A 66 33.99 -32.35 -14.97
CA PRO A 66 33.42 -33.47 -15.73
C PRO A 66 32.63 -33.02 -16.96
N GLN A 67 32.23 -31.74 -17.01
CA GLN A 67 31.47 -31.18 -18.13
C GLN A 67 32.37 -30.40 -19.12
N GLY A 68 33.69 -30.32 -18.86
CA GLY A 68 34.59 -29.44 -19.61
C GLY A 68 34.21 -27.96 -19.55
N ALA A 69 33.37 -27.55 -18.59
CA ALA A 69 32.82 -26.20 -18.49
C ALA A 69 33.85 -25.17 -17.98
N ALA A 70 34.91 -25.61 -17.30
CA ALA A 70 35.94 -24.72 -16.77
C ALA A 70 37.08 -24.41 -17.77
N GLY A 71 37.11 -25.07 -18.95
CA GLY A 71 37.94 -24.75 -20.13
C GLY A 71 39.45 -24.54 -19.92
N GLU A 72 40.19 -24.22 -20.98
CA GLU A 72 41.60 -23.80 -20.89
C GLU A 72 41.77 -22.40 -20.27
N SER A 73 40.77 -21.53 -20.40
CA SER A 73 40.83 -20.14 -19.94
C SER A 73 40.47 -19.94 -18.47
N VAL A 74 40.20 -21.02 -17.71
CA VAL A 74 39.75 -20.99 -16.31
C VAL A 74 38.37 -20.31 -16.11
N ARG A 75 37.87 -19.54 -17.08
CA ARG A 75 36.55 -18.93 -17.08
C ARG A 75 35.48 -19.97 -17.37
N VAL A 76 34.46 -20.01 -16.51
CA VAL A 76 33.38 -21.00 -16.62
C VAL A 76 32.42 -20.65 -17.74
N ASN A 77 32.21 -21.58 -18.66
CA ASN A 77 31.09 -21.57 -19.58
C ASN A 77 29.80 -21.96 -18.80
N ARG A 78 28.91 -20.98 -18.61
CA ARG A 78 27.67 -21.16 -17.83
C ARG A 78 26.65 -22.09 -18.50
N GLU A 79 26.67 -22.23 -19.83
CA GLU A 79 25.75 -23.11 -20.56
C GLU A 79 26.11 -24.59 -20.36
N ARG A 80 27.40 -24.88 -20.14
CA ARG A 80 27.89 -26.25 -19.89
C ARG A 80 27.98 -26.60 -18.41
N CYS A 81 28.06 -25.60 -17.53
CA CYS A 81 28.24 -25.82 -16.11
C CYS A 81 26.93 -26.31 -15.46
N ARG A 82 26.97 -27.49 -14.85
CA ARG A 82 25.87 -28.03 -14.04
C ARG A 82 25.98 -27.72 -12.54
N SER A 83 26.86 -26.78 -12.16
CA SER A 83 27.09 -26.38 -10.77
C SER A 83 27.38 -27.55 -9.80
N CYS A 84 28.08 -28.59 -10.25
CA CYS A 84 28.35 -29.80 -9.45
C CYS A 84 29.34 -29.61 -8.29
N GLY A 85 29.99 -28.45 -8.18
CA GLY A 85 30.88 -28.13 -7.06
C GLY A 85 32.27 -28.80 -7.05
N VAL A 86 32.56 -29.78 -7.93
CA VAL A 86 33.87 -30.49 -7.94
C VAL A 86 35.06 -29.52 -8.07
N CYS A 87 34.92 -28.50 -8.93
CA CYS A 87 35.94 -27.49 -9.12
C CYS A 87 36.14 -26.51 -7.94
N VAL A 88 35.20 -26.45 -6.99
CA VAL A 88 35.33 -25.66 -5.76
C VAL A 88 36.35 -26.32 -4.84
N GLN A 89 36.24 -27.64 -4.65
CA GLN A 89 37.15 -28.42 -3.80
C GLN A 89 38.59 -28.44 -4.34
N ALA A 90 38.75 -28.40 -5.66
CA ALA A 90 40.06 -28.38 -6.31
C ALA A 90 40.67 -26.98 -6.42
N CYS A 91 40.02 -25.92 -5.94
CA CYS A 91 40.52 -24.55 -6.11
C CYS A 91 41.40 -24.14 -4.92
N PRO A 92 42.74 -24.12 -5.05
CA PRO A 92 43.63 -23.84 -3.92
C PRO A 92 43.52 -22.39 -3.43
N ALA A 93 43.16 -21.46 -4.32
CA ALA A 93 43.02 -20.05 -3.99
C ALA A 93 41.64 -19.67 -3.43
N GLY A 94 40.70 -20.62 -3.33
CA GLY A 94 39.32 -20.33 -2.91
C GLY A 94 38.57 -19.37 -3.85
N ALA A 95 39.03 -19.24 -5.10
CA ALA A 95 38.45 -18.34 -6.11
C ALA A 95 37.11 -18.83 -6.68
N ARG A 96 36.65 -20.02 -6.29
CA ARG A 96 35.39 -20.64 -6.73
C ARG A 96 34.55 -20.97 -5.51
N GLN A 97 33.27 -20.65 -5.57
CA GLN A 97 32.32 -20.95 -4.49
C GLN A 97 31.01 -21.42 -5.08
N LEU A 98 30.35 -22.37 -4.42
CA LEU A 98 28.99 -22.77 -4.79
C LEU A 98 28.01 -21.93 -3.97
N SER A 99 27.23 -21.08 -4.66
CA SER A 99 26.10 -20.35 -4.05
C SER A 99 24.86 -21.23 -4.13
N GLY A 100 24.42 -21.69 -2.96
CA GLY A 100 23.31 -22.62 -2.82
C GLY A 100 23.78 -24.02 -2.46
N LYS A 101 23.47 -24.43 -1.23
CA LYS A 101 23.62 -25.78 -0.73
C LYS A 101 22.29 -26.23 -0.13
N GLY A 102 21.97 -27.51 -0.32
CA GLY A 102 20.88 -28.12 0.42
C GLY A 102 21.25 -28.21 1.90
N MET A 103 20.44 -27.62 2.77
CA MET A 103 20.54 -27.82 4.23
C MET A 103 19.21 -28.34 4.78
N SER A 104 19.25 -29.27 5.72
CA SER A 104 18.04 -29.65 6.45
C SER A 104 17.66 -28.56 7.46
N PRO A 105 16.37 -28.46 7.85
CA PRO A 105 15.96 -27.57 8.93
C PRO A 105 16.78 -27.74 10.22
N GLU A 106 17.13 -28.97 10.58
CA GLU A 106 17.94 -29.29 11.77
C GLU A 106 19.33 -28.67 11.70
N GLU A 107 20.00 -28.78 10.55
CA GLU A 107 21.33 -28.21 10.36
C GLU A 107 21.31 -26.68 10.49
N ILE A 108 20.24 -26.05 10.01
CA ILE A 108 20.04 -24.59 10.11
C ILE A 108 19.82 -24.21 11.58
N VAL A 109 18.93 -24.91 12.29
CA VAL A 109 18.63 -24.67 13.71
C VAL A 109 19.88 -24.85 14.57
N GLU A 110 20.62 -25.95 14.41
CA GLU A 110 21.87 -26.17 15.15
C GLU A 110 22.95 -25.12 14.84
N THR A 111 22.94 -24.57 13.63
CA THR A 111 23.82 -23.45 13.30
C THR A 111 23.39 -22.16 13.99
N ALA A 112 22.08 -21.87 14.01
CA ALA A 112 21.51 -20.69 14.66
C ALA A 112 21.64 -20.74 16.18
N LYS A 113 21.54 -21.92 16.80
CA LYS A 113 21.65 -22.11 18.26
C LYS A 113 23.01 -21.71 18.83
N LYS A 114 24.05 -21.70 17.99
CA LYS A 114 25.39 -21.23 18.39
C LYS A 114 25.39 -19.78 18.84
N ASP A 115 24.37 -19.00 18.46
CA ASP A 115 24.26 -17.58 18.78
C ASP A 115 23.16 -17.28 19.84
N LEU A 116 22.63 -18.31 20.52
CA LEU A 116 21.56 -18.19 21.53
C LEU A 116 21.85 -17.10 22.59
N MET A 117 23.09 -17.05 23.10
CA MET A 117 23.48 -16.07 24.11
C MET A 117 23.28 -14.62 23.64
N PHE A 118 23.45 -14.35 22.34
CA PHE A 118 23.25 -13.02 21.77
C PHE A 118 21.76 -12.72 21.63
N TYR A 119 20.96 -13.71 21.26
CA TYR A 119 19.50 -13.55 21.17
C TYR A 119 18.91 -13.22 22.54
N GLU A 120 19.31 -13.97 23.59
CA GLU A 120 18.84 -13.77 24.96
C GLU A 120 19.16 -12.37 25.51
N GLN A 121 20.35 -11.83 25.21
CA GLN A 121 20.74 -10.49 25.67
C GLN A 121 20.07 -9.35 24.90
N SER A 122 19.85 -9.54 23.60
CA SER A 122 19.39 -8.47 22.71
C SER A 122 17.90 -8.51 22.39
N GLY A 123 17.20 -9.58 22.75
CA GLY A 123 15.83 -9.87 22.27
C GLY A 123 15.79 -10.23 20.78
N GLY A 124 16.92 -10.69 20.23
CA GLY A 124 17.09 -11.03 18.82
C GLY A 124 16.60 -12.44 18.46
N GLY A 125 17.15 -13.01 17.38
CA GLY A 125 16.75 -14.33 16.92
C GLY A 125 17.23 -14.66 15.51
N VAL A 126 16.39 -15.35 14.73
CA VAL A 126 16.67 -15.69 13.34
C VAL A 126 15.84 -14.84 12.40
N THR A 127 16.43 -14.45 11.27
CA THR A 127 15.73 -13.86 10.14
C THR A 127 15.91 -14.76 8.92
N LEU A 128 14.82 -15.17 8.29
CA LEU A 128 14.84 -15.88 7.01
C LEU A 128 14.76 -14.83 5.90
N SER A 129 15.74 -14.79 4.99
CA SER A 129 15.86 -13.77 3.93
C SER A 129 16.50 -14.36 2.65
N GLY A 130 16.97 -13.53 1.73
CA GLY A 130 17.66 -13.90 0.50
C GLY A 130 16.76 -13.86 -0.72
N GLY A 131 16.27 -15.03 -1.13
CA GLY A 131 15.20 -15.15 -2.10
C GLY A 131 13.85 -14.85 -1.46
N GLU A 132 12.76 -15.21 -2.14
CA GLU A 132 11.46 -15.24 -1.47
C GLU A 132 11.36 -16.53 -0.67
N VAL A 133 11.54 -16.43 0.65
CA VAL A 133 11.58 -17.56 1.60
C VAL A 133 10.36 -18.47 1.43
N MET A 134 9.18 -17.88 1.26
CA MET A 134 7.96 -18.66 1.10
C MET A 134 7.80 -19.25 -0.31
N ALA A 135 8.63 -18.86 -1.29
CA ALA A 135 8.71 -19.51 -2.59
C ALA A 135 9.79 -20.61 -2.64
N ALA A 136 10.58 -20.78 -1.58
CA ALA A 136 11.58 -21.83 -1.50
C ALA A 136 10.91 -23.21 -1.48
N GLU A 137 11.48 -24.15 -2.24
CA GLU A 137 11.00 -25.52 -2.30
C GLU A 137 12.03 -26.50 -1.69
N PRO A 138 11.55 -27.55 -1.00
CA PRO A 138 10.14 -27.85 -0.78
C PRO A 138 9.55 -27.06 0.39
N PHE A 139 8.40 -26.42 0.19
CA PHE A 139 7.84 -25.45 1.14
C PHE A 139 7.53 -26.05 2.52
N ASN A 140 7.19 -27.33 2.61
CA ASN A 140 6.95 -28.01 3.88
C ASN A 140 8.19 -28.02 4.80
N GLU A 141 9.40 -27.98 4.25
CA GLU A 141 10.62 -27.85 5.05
C GLU A 141 10.81 -26.42 5.57
N VAL A 142 10.28 -25.40 4.88
CA VAL A 142 10.24 -24.01 5.40
C VAL A 142 9.33 -23.94 6.62
N VAL A 143 8.13 -24.53 6.53
CA VAL A 143 7.20 -24.64 7.67
C VAL A 143 7.87 -25.35 8.85
N ARG A 144 8.54 -26.46 8.56
CA ARG A 144 9.26 -27.25 9.57
C ARG A 144 10.39 -26.46 10.21
N LEU A 145 11.16 -25.68 9.45
CA LEU A 145 12.19 -24.80 9.97
C LEU A 145 11.62 -23.74 10.92
N CYS A 146 10.58 -23.01 10.51
CA CYS A 146 9.96 -22.00 11.38
C CYS A 146 9.46 -22.64 12.67
N ARG A 147 8.82 -23.82 12.59
CA ARG A 147 8.35 -24.55 13.76
C ARG A 147 9.48 -24.95 14.71
N LEU A 148 10.58 -25.52 14.19
CA LEU A 148 11.71 -25.94 15.02
C LEU A 148 12.39 -24.75 15.72
N LEU A 149 12.56 -23.62 15.02
CA LEU A 149 13.09 -22.40 15.63
C LEU A 149 12.17 -21.88 16.74
N HIS A 150 10.86 -21.91 16.51
CA HIS A 150 9.86 -21.51 17.49
C HIS A 150 9.83 -22.44 18.71
N GLU A 151 9.94 -23.76 18.52
CA GLU A 151 10.02 -24.76 19.60
C GLU A 151 11.28 -24.58 20.47
N GLU A 152 12.37 -24.07 19.91
CA GLU A 152 13.59 -23.69 20.63
C GLU A 152 13.47 -22.31 21.32
N GLY A 153 12.33 -21.63 21.21
CA GLY A 153 12.11 -20.31 21.78
C GLY A 153 12.87 -19.17 21.06
N ILE A 154 13.35 -19.42 19.84
CA ILE A 154 14.07 -18.42 19.04
C ILE A 154 13.05 -17.58 18.26
N SER A 155 13.14 -16.25 18.37
CA SER A 155 12.29 -15.37 17.56
C SER A 155 12.58 -15.54 16.07
N VAL A 156 11.53 -15.64 15.25
CA VAL A 156 11.62 -15.86 13.80
C VAL A 156 11.04 -14.68 13.04
N PHE A 157 11.89 -14.01 12.27
CA PHE A 157 11.46 -13.02 11.29
C PHE A 157 11.57 -13.59 9.88
N VAL A 158 10.69 -13.16 8.99
CA VAL A 158 10.71 -13.52 7.57
C VAL A 158 10.73 -12.26 6.74
N ASP A 159 11.84 -12.02 6.05
CA ASP A 159 11.98 -11.01 5.03
C ASP A 159 11.37 -11.51 3.72
N THR A 160 10.31 -10.82 3.27
CA THR A 160 9.48 -11.28 2.16
C THR A 160 9.20 -10.15 1.18
N CYS A 161 9.22 -10.48 -0.11
CA CYS A 161 8.74 -9.60 -1.17
C CYS A 161 7.24 -9.72 -1.40
N GLY A 162 6.58 -10.66 -0.72
CA GLY A 162 5.14 -10.85 -0.71
C GLY A 162 4.56 -11.60 -1.91
N MET A 163 5.39 -11.98 -2.90
CA MET A 163 4.93 -12.62 -4.14
C MET A 163 4.77 -14.13 -3.96
N THR A 164 3.82 -14.54 -3.12
CA THR A 164 3.52 -15.96 -2.83
C THR A 164 2.04 -16.13 -2.47
N PRO A 165 1.42 -17.31 -2.67
CA PRO A 165 0.03 -17.54 -2.24
C PRO A 165 -0.17 -17.34 -0.74
N TYR A 166 -1.32 -16.79 -0.33
CA TYR A 166 -1.63 -16.48 1.07
C TYR A 166 -1.59 -17.72 1.98
N GLU A 167 -1.90 -18.91 1.44
CA GLU A 167 -1.84 -20.18 2.16
C GLU A 167 -0.45 -20.45 2.73
N ARG A 168 0.61 -19.94 2.08
CA ARG A 168 1.98 -20.06 2.58
C ARG A 168 2.23 -19.16 3.78
N PHE A 169 1.68 -17.94 3.79
CA PHE A 169 1.69 -17.09 4.98
C PHE A 169 0.94 -17.75 6.14
N ASP A 170 -0.27 -18.25 5.88
CA ASP A 170 -1.11 -18.89 6.91
C ASP A 170 -0.43 -20.13 7.52
N ALA A 171 0.34 -20.88 6.72
CA ALA A 171 1.08 -22.05 7.17
C ALA A 171 2.23 -21.75 8.15
N ILE A 172 2.87 -20.57 8.07
CA ILE A 172 4.02 -20.21 8.91
C ILE A 172 3.75 -19.12 9.93
N ARG A 173 2.63 -18.38 9.83
CA ARG A 173 2.32 -17.25 10.71
C ARG A 173 2.26 -17.60 12.19
N ALA A 174 1.94 -18.86 12.53
CA ALA A 174 1.90 -19.31 13.92
C ALA A 174 3.30 -19.43 14.56
N TYR A 175 4.35 -19.50 13.73
CA TYR A 175 5.74 -19.68 14.13
C TYR A 175 6.62 -18.48 13.73
N THR A 176 6.02 -17.40 13.23
CA THR A 176 6.72 -16.23 12.70
C THR A 176 6.27 -14.99 13.49
N ASP A 177 7.20 -14.31 14.14
CA ASP A 177 6.89 -13.14 14.97
C ASP A 177 6.72 -11.87 14.14
N CYS A 178 7.44 -11.77 13.02
CA CYS A 178 7.39 -10.59 12.15
C CYS A 178 7.67 -10.95 10.69
N PHE A 179 6.86 -10.40 9.79
CA PHE A 179 7.19 -10.34 8.37
C PHE A 179 7.80 -8.97 8.09
N LEU A 180 9.06 -8.94 7.68
CA LEU A 180 9.74 -7.72 7.25
C LEU A 180 9.37 -7.47 5.79
N TYR A 181 8.81 -6.28 5.54
CA TYR A 181 8.51 -5.82 4.19
C TYR A 181 9.44 -4.66 3.84
N LEU A 182 10.30 -4.88 2.84
CA LEU A 182 11.26 -3.90 2.30
C LEU A 182 10.63 -2.55 1.91
N ILE A 183 9.32 -2.51 1.67
CA ILE A 183 8.63 -1.31 1.20
C ILE A 183 8.67 -0.18 2.24
N LEU A 184 8.50 -0.48 3.53
CA LEU A 184 8.49 0.55 4.58
C LEU A 184 9.89 1.16 4.78
N ASP A 185 10.94 0.35 4.69
CA ASP A 185 12.31 0.85 4.82
C ASP A 185 12.72 1.62 3.57
N CYS A 186 12.38 1.11 2.38
CA CYS A 186 12.63 1.81 1.12
C CYS A 186 11.94 3.18 1.08
N MET A 187 10.66 3.29 1.47
CA MET A 187 10.00 4.60 1.47
C MET A 187 10.61 5.58 2.49
N ASP A 188 11.08 5.08 3.64
CA ASP A 188 11.68 5.87 4.70
C ASP A 188 13.09 6.36 4.33
N ASP A 189 13.86 5.54 3.62
CA ASP A 189 15.20 5.88 3.13
C ASP A 189 15.12 6.82 1.92
N MET A 190 14.23 6.52 0.97
CA MET A 190 14.15 7.25 -0.29
C MET A 190 13.44 8.62 -0.15
N LYS A 191 12.44 8.71 0.74
CA LYS A 191 11.64 9.94 1.00
C LYS A 191 11.18 10.66 -0.28
N LEU A 192 10.80 9.88 -1.28
CA LEU A 192 10.26 10.41 -2.52
C LEU A 192 8.76 10.65 -2.37
N LEU A 193 8.27 11.73 -2.96
CA LEU A 193 6.85 12.05 -2.97
C LEU A 193 6.02 11.00 -3.75
N GLN A 194 6.65 10.34 -4.73
CA GLN A 194 6.03 9.32 -5.55
C GLN A 194 6.82 8.00 -5.49
N PRO A 195 6.14 6.85 -5.35
CA PRO A 195 4.68 6.71 -5.19
C PRO A 195 4.19 7.22 -3.82
N SER A 196 2.87 7.44 -3.69
CA SER A 196 2.24 7.62 -2.38
C SER A 196 2.18 6.25 -1.68
N SER A 197 3.17 5.94 -0.84
CA SER A 197 3.28 4.64 -0.19
C SER A 197 2.59 4.67 1.17
N ASN A 198 1.57 3.83 1.34
CA ASN A 198 0.62 3.91 2.45
C ASN A 198 0.36 2.53 3.07
N VAL A 199 -0.32 2.51 4.21
CA VAL A 199 -0.59 1.27 4.96
C VAL A 199 -2.07 1.05 5.21
N GLN A 200 -2.50 -0.21 5.08
CA GLN A 200 -3.78 -0.68 5.58
C GLN A 200 -3.60 -1.30 6.97
N ILE A 201 -4.41 -0.87 7.93
CA ILE A 201 -4.39 -1.32 9.31
C ILE A 201 -5.71 -2.02 9.62
N SER A 202 -5.61 -3.29 10.01
CA SER A 202 -6.70 -4.11 10.53
C SER A 202 -6.52 -4.30 12.03
N ARG A 203 -7.60 -4.65 12.73
CA ARG A 203 -7.52 -5.22 14.10
C ARG A 203 -6.59 -6.45 14.22
N LYS A 204 -6.23 -7.09 13.11
CA LYS A 204 -5.30 -8.24 13.04
C LYS A 204 -3.86 -7.83 12.73
N THR A 205 -3.60 -6.56 12.42
CA THR A 205 -2.26 -6.08 12.07
C THR A 205 -1.34 -6.21 13.28
N PRO A 206 -0.15 -6.83 13.15
CA PRO A 206 0.82 -6.88 14.24
C PRO A 206 1.19 -5.48 14.73
N GLN A 207 1.19 -5.29 16.05
CA GLN A 207 1.47 -3.99 16.67
C GLN A 207 2.80 -3.38 16.18
N LYS A 208 3.81 -4.22 15.95
CA LYS A 208 5.11 -3.80 15.44
C LYS A 208 5.02 -3.11 14.06
N PHE A 209 4.19 -3.61 13.16
CA PHE A 209 3.99 -3.01 11.84
C PHE A 209 3.38 -1.61 11.95
N LEU A 210 2.34 -1.47 12.79
CA LEU A 210 1.72 -0.16 13.05
C LEU A 210 2.73 0.83 13.65
N LEU A 211 3.51 0.41 14.65
CA LEU A 211 4.55 1.25 15.25
C LEU A 211 5.62 1.67 14.22
N ARG A 212 6.09 0.76 13.36
CA ARG A 212 7.04 1.10 12.27
C ARG A 212 6.45 2.15 11.32
N ALA A 213 5.19 2.02 10.92
CA ALA A 213 4.51 3.03 10.10
C ALA A 213 4.42 4.39 10.81
N CYS A 214 4.13 4.41 12.12
CA CYS A 214 4.15 5.63 12.94
C CYS A 214 5.54 6.25 13.06
N GLU A 215 6.61 5.45 13.14
CA GLU A 215 7.99 5.95 13.17
C GLU A 215 8.39 6.69 11.91
N ILE A 216 7.86 6.27 10.76
CA ILE A 216 8.04 6.96 9.48
C ILE A 216 7.21 8.25 9.48
N SER A 217 5.93 8.16 9.84
CA SER A 217 4.99 9.29 9.86
C SER A 217 5.47 10.44 10.76
N ARG A 218 5.98 10.14 11.96
CA ARG A 218 6.48 11.17 12.90
C ARG A 218 7.68 11.97 12.38
N LYS A 219 8.31 11.54 11.28
CA LYS A 219 9.41 12.29 10.63
C LYS A 219 8.89 13.49 9.82
N GLY A 220 7.57 13.66 9.67
CA GLY A 220 6.95 14.92 9.26
C GLY A 220 6.86 15.15 7.75
N TRP A 221 6.99 14.11 6.93
CA TRP A 221 6.90 14.22 5.46
C TRP A 221 5.59 13.67 4.88
N GLY A 222 4.58 13.49 5.73
CA GLY A 222 3.20 13.14 5.36
C GLY A 222 2.91 11.64 5.25
N GLN A 223 3.83 10.83 4.71
CA GLN A 223 3.63 9.39 4.54
C GLN A 223 4.03 8.57 5.80
N PRO A 224 3.51 7.33 5.96
CA PRO A 224 2.39 6.75 5.21
C PRO A 224 1.04 7.33 5.68
N ALA A 225 0.05 7.35 4.78
CA ALA A 225 -1.35 7.44 5.19
C ALA A 225 -1.81 6.10 5.81
N PHE A 226 -2.79 6.18 6.71
CA PHE A 226 -3.32 5.03 7.44
C PHE A 226 -4.79 4.81 7.06
N TYR A 227 -5.09 3.63 6.51
CA TYR A 227 -6.46 3.26 6.14
C TYR A 227 -6.97 2.09 6.98
N ASN A 228 -8.22 2.18 7.41
CA ASN A 228 -8.86 1.13 8.20
C ASN A 228 -9.35 0.00 7.27
N THR A 229 -8.72 -1.18 7.36
CA THR A 229 -9.07 -2.34 6.53
C THR A 229 -10.51 -2.79 6.75
N GLU A 230 -11.02 -2.75 7.98
CA GLU A 230 -12.40 -3.15 8.27
C GLU A 230 -13.41 -2.19 7.62
N ALA A 231 -13.13 -0.89 7.59
CA ALA A 231 -13.98 0.10 6.93
C ALA A 231 -14.01 -0.12 5.41
N ILE A 232 -12.84 -0.26 4.79
CA ILE A 232 -12.69 -0.57 3.35
C ILE A 232 -13.52 -1.82 2.98
N LEU A 233 -13.42 -2.88 3.78
CA LEU A 233 -14.17 -4.11 3.56
C LEU A 233 -15.68 -3.86 3.61
N GLN A 234 -16.16 -3.13 4.62
CA GLN A 234 -17.58 -2.82 4.76
C GLN A 234 -18.10 -1.95 3.61
N GLU A 235 -17.33 -0.96 3.17
CA GLU A 235 -17.65 -0.09 2.03
C GLU A 235 -17.76 -0.89 0.73
N LEU A 236 -16.79 -1.78 0.45
CA LEU A 236 -16.82 -2.63 -0.75
C LEU A 236 -18.01 -3.60 -0.72
N LEU A 237 -18.28 -4.22 0.43
CA LEU A 237 -19.44 -5.10 0.59
C LEU A 237 -20.76 -4.33 0.40
N ALA A 238 -20.88 -3.14 0.98
CA ALA A 238 -22.05 -2.27 0.82
C ALA A 238 -22.26 -1.86 -0.65
N ALA A 239 -21.18 -1.69 -1.41
CA ALA A 239 -21.21 -1.43 -2.84
C ALA A 239 -21.38 -2.71 -3.71
N GLY A 240 -21.75 -3.85 -3.12
CA GLY A 240 -22.14 -5.08 -3.81
C GLY A 240 -21.01 -6.03 -4.19
N LYS A 241 -19.79 -5.83 -3.67
CA LYS A 241 -18.65 -6.71 -3.98
C LYS A 241 -18.75 -8.03 -3.20
N SER A 242 -18.17 -9.09 -3.76
CA SER A 242 -18.02 -10.35 -3.03
C SER A 242 -17.01 -10.18 -1.89
N ILE A 243 -17.08 -11.00 -0.84
CA ILE A 243 -16.09 -10.96 0.24
C ILE A 243 -14.67 -11.31 -0.24
N GLU A 244 -14.55 -12.15 -1.27
CA GLU A 244 -13.26 -12.50 -1.86
C GLU A 244 -12.64 -11.29 -2.56
N ASP A 245 -13.42 -10.59 -3.37
CA ASP A 245 -12.96 -9.41 -4.11
C ASP A 245 -12.74 -8.22 -3.17
N ALA A 246 -13.58 -8.05 -2.15
CA ALA A 246 -13.40 -7.01 -1.13
C ALA A 246 -12.07 -7.18 -0.36
N ARG A 247 -11.69 -8.41 -0.02
CA ARG A 247 -10.41 -8.72 0.66
C ARG A 247 -9.17 -8.47 -0.20
N ARG A 248 -9.33 -8.39 -1.52
CA ARG A 248 -8.28 -8.02 -2.47
C ARG A 248 -8.30 -6.52 -2.81
N GLY A 249 -9.26 -5.78 -2.25
CA GLY A 249 -9.39 -4.34 -2.45
C GLY A 249 -8.51 -3.52 -1.51
N GLY A 250 -8.67 -2.21 -1.64
CA GLY A 250 -7.93 -1.24 -0.85
C GLY A 250 -8.29 0.17 -1.28
N THR A 251 -7.38 1.08 -1.01
CA THR A 251 -7.47 2.47 -1.45
C THR A 251 -6.48 2.77 -2.56
N SER A 252 -6.86 3.63 -3.49
CA SER A 252 -5.97 4.16 -4.53
C SER A 252 -6.13 5.68 -4.63
N GLY A 253 -5.32 6.34 -5.46
CA GLY A 253 -5.38 7.78 -5.62
C GLY A 253 -5.03 8.50 -4.32
N CYS A 254 -6.02 9.19 -3.73
CA CYS A 254 -5.91 9.83 -2.44
C CYS A 254 -6.44 8.93 -1.31
N VAL A 255 -7.70 8.52 -1.39
CA VAL A 255 -8.43 7.78 -0.33
C VAL A 255 -9.54 6.88 -0.90
N GLU A 256 -9.60 6.67 -2.20
CA GLU A 256 -10.73 6.05 -2.89
C GLU A 256 -10.73 4.53 -2.71
N THR A 257 -11.77 3.98 -2.09
CA THR A 257 -11.96 2.54 -1.92
C THR A 257 -12.34 1.85 -3.24
N GLY A 258 -11.62 0.79 -3.61
CA GLY A 258 -11.90 0.03 -4.84
C GLY A 258 -11.45 -1.43 -4.79
N ALA A 259 -12.11 -2.28 -5.57
CA ALA A 259 -11.72 -3.68 -5.76
C ALA A 259 -10.67 -3.81 -6.89
N PHE A 260 -9.39 -3.94 -6.50
CA PHE A 260 -8.26 -3.88 -7.43
C PHE A 260 -8.33 -4.93 -8.54
N GLY A 261 -8.13 -4.49 -9.79
CA GLY A 261 -8.21 -5.33 -10.98
C GLY A 261 -9.63 -5.80 -11.35
N ASN A 262 -10.63 -5.54 -10.51
CA ASN A 262 -12.02 -5.99 -10.70
C ASN A 262 -12.99 -4.84 -10.98
N GLU A 263 -12.64 -3.60 -10.66
CA GLU A 263 -13.57 -2.49 -10.63
C GLU A 263 -13.14 -1.31 -11.51
N ALA A 264 -14.09 -0.75 -12.22
CA ALA A 264 -14.02 0.62 -12.73
C ALA A 264 -14.74 1.56 -11.76
N TYR A 265 -13.98 2.34 -10.98
CA TYR A 265 -14.50 3.32 -10.01
C TYR A 265 -14.15 4.74 -10.44
N ILE A 266 -15.09 5.40 -11.13
CA ILE A 266 -14.82 6.65 -11.86
C ILE A 266 -15.16 7.87 -11.02
N LEU A 267 -14.20 8.74 -10.79
CA LEU A 267 -14.40 10.01 -10.09
C LEU A 267 -14.82 11.10 -11.09
N THR A 268 -16.03 11.62 -10.94
CA THR A 268 -16.64 12.49 -11.95
C THR A 268 -16.49 13.98 -11.66
N GLY A 269 -16.03 14.37 -10.46
CA GLY A 269 -15.69 15.75 -10.13
C GLY A 269 -15.93 16.13 -8.67
N TYR A 270 -15.57 17.35 -8.31
CA TYR A 270 -15.77 17.90 -6.97
C TYR A 270 -17.09 18.66 -6.87
N PHE A 271 -17.75 18.55 -5.71
CA PHE A 271 -19.06 19.16 -5.42
C PHE A 271 -18.95 20.05 -4.19
N ASN A 272 -19.03 21.37 -4.40
CA ASN A 272 -18.75 22.39 -3.39
C ASN A 272 -19.99 22.66 -2.52
N LEU A 273 -20.06 22.00 -1.36
CA LEU A 273 -21.20 22.11 -0.44
C LEU A 273 -21.36 23.52 0.17
N PRO A 274 -20.29 24.20 0.64
CA PRO A 274 -20.40 25.57 1.15
C PRO A 274 -20.95 26.56 0.12
N LYS A 275 -20.55 26.45 -1.15
CA LYS A 275 -21.06 27.35 -2.19
C LYS A 275 -22.57 27.16 -2.40
N ILE A 276 -23.07 25.94 -2.30
CA ILE A 276 -24.51 25.67 -2.41
C ILE A 276 -25.27 26.30 -1.24
N LEU A 277 -24.69 26.31 -0.03
CA LEU A 277 -25.27 27.01 1.10
C LEU A 277 -25.32 28.52 0.84
N GLU A 278 -24.23 29.12 0.34
CA GLU A 278 -24.23 30.54 -0.04
C GLU A 278 -25.33 30.86 -1.04
N LEU A 279 -25.49 30.05 -2.10
CA LEU A 279 -26.57 30.20 -3.06
C LEU A 279 -27.94 30.10 -2.40
N THR A 280 -28.12 29.20 -1.43
CA THR A 280 -29.37 29.07 -0.67
C THR A 280 -29.70 30.36 0.07
N LEU A 281 -28.70 30.97 0.73
CA LEU A 281 -28.89 32.20 1.50
C LEU A 281 -29.27 33.40 0.62
N TYR A 282 -28.76 33.44 -0.61
CA TYR A 282 -28.97 34.52 -1.57
C TYR A 282 -29.96 34.18 -2.68
N ASN A 283 -30.98 33.36 -2.40
CA ASN A 283 -32.07 33.07 -3.34
C ASN A 283 -31.59 32.50 -4.69
N GLY A 284 -30.52 31.70 -4.67
CA GLY A 284 -29.87 31.09 -5.83
C GLY A 284 -28.93 32.02 -6.62
N TYR A 285 -28.75 33.27 -6.19
CA TYR A 285 -27.89 34.22 -6.89
C TYR A 285 -26.42 34.08 -6.47
N ASP A 286 -25.53 33.99 -7.46
CA ASP A 286 -24.09 34.00 -7.23
C ASP A 286 -23.53 35.39 -7.50
N TYR A 287 -23.07 36.06 -6.44
CA TYR A 287 -22.46 37.38 -6.55
C TYR A 287 -21.03 37.39 -7.08
N VAL A 288 -20.34 36.25 -7.05
CA VAL A 288 -19.00 36.14 -7.66
C VAL A 288 -19.13 36.01 -9.18
N ALA A 289 -20.13 35.25 -9.63
CA ALA A 289 -20.41 35.06 -11.05
C ALA A 289 -21.39 36.11 -11.63
N ASP A 290 -21.92 37.00 -10.79
CA ASP A 290 -22.90 38.05 -11.11
C ASP A 290 -24.13 37.51 -11.86
N ARG A 291 -24.64 36.33 -11.46
CA ARG A 291 -25.76 35.68 -12.16
C ARG A 291 -26.55 34.73 -11.26
N GLN A 292 -27.80 34.48 -11.65
CA GLN A 292 -28.63 33.44 -11.07
C GLN A 292 -28.09 32.06 -11.46
N LEU A 293 -27.66 31.27 -10.48
CA LEU A 293 -27.18 29.91 -10.69
C LEU A 293 -28.12 28.86 -10.11
N GLY A 294 -28.54 29.06 -8.87
CA GLY A 294 -29.42 28.15 -8.14
C GLY A 294 -30.90 28.46 -8.34
N LEU A 295 -31.74 27.67 -7.68
CA LEU A 295 -33.18 27.85 -7.65
C LEU A 295 -33.56 29.13 -6.88
N PRO A 296 -34.56 29.91 -7.34
CA PRO A 296 -35.11 31.02 -6.58
C PRO A 296 -36.13 30.49 -5.54
N LEU A 297 -35.64 30.12 -4.35
CA LEU A 297 -36.44 29.51 -3.27
C LEU A 297 -36.85 30.47 -2.15
N GLY A 298 -36.50 31.76 -2.28
CA GLY A 298 -36.50 32.74 -1.20
C GLY A 298 -35.07 33.06 -0.75
N SER A 299 -34.85 34.28 -0.24
CA SER A 299 -33.61 34.63 0.45
C SER A 299 -33.65 34.14 1.89
N ALA A 300 -32.51 34.08 2.58
CA ALA A 300 -32.45 33.59 3.96
C ALA A 300 -33.39 34.34 4.92
N GLU A 301 -33.68 35.62 4.65
CA GLU A 301 -34.64 36.42 5.43
C GLU A 301 -36.08 35.91 5.35
N ASP A 302 -36.43 35.17 4.29
CA ASP A 302 -37.77 34.62 4.07
C ASP A 302 -38.01 33.33 4.88
N PHE A 303 -36.96 32.70 5.42
CA PHE A 303 -37.08 31.44 6.17
C PHE A 303 -37.30 31.71 7.67
N HIS A 304 -38.45 31.32 8.18
CA HIS A 304 -38.89 31.56 9.56
C HIS A 304 -38.44 30.48 10.55
N SER A 305 -37.87 29.37 10.06
CA SER A 305 -37.28 28.30 10.86
C SER A 305 -35.99 27.77 10.26
N TYR A 306 -35.16 27.13 11.09
CA TYR A 306 -33.94 26.47 10.61
C TYR A 306 -34.27 25.31 9.65
N GLU A 307 -35.38 24.63 9.90
CA GLU A 307 -35.86 23.53 9.07
C GLU A 307 -36.25 24.00 7.66
N GLU A 308 -36.85 25.19 7.52
CA GLU A 308 -37.13 25.80 6.21
C GLU A 308 -35.85 26.12 5.44
N LEU A 309 -34.84 26.70 6.11
CA LEU A 309 -33.53 26.94 5.50
C LEU A 309 -32.87 25.62 5.05
N LEU A 310 -32.92 24.58 5.88
CA LEU A 310 -32.32 23.29 5.58
C LEU A 310 -33.03 22.58 4.41
N ASP A 311 -34.36 22.69 4.34
CA ASP A 311 -35.15 22.20 3.21
C ASP A 311 -34.79 22.94 1.91
N ALA A 312 -34.65 24.27 1.96
CA ALA A 312 -34.18 25.04 0.82
C ALA A 312 -32.75 24.65 0.38
N TYR A 313 -31.86 24.38 1.33
CA TYR A 313 -30.50 23.92 1.05
C TYR A 313 -30.48 22.54 0.39
N HIS A 314 -31.28 21.60 0.88
CA HIS A 314 -31.43 20.28 0.23
C HIS A 314 -31.96 20.40 -1.20
N LYS A 315 -32.97 21.25 -1.43
CA LYS A 315 -33.49 21.50 -2.80
C LYS A 315 -32.41 22.09 -3.73
N GLN A 316 -31.54 22.97 -3.22
CA GLN A 316 -30.40 23.46 -4.00
C GLN A 316 -29.39 22.35 -4.30
N ILE A 317 -29.07 21.49 -3.32
CA ILE A 317 -28.20 20.33 -3.54
C ILE A 317 -28.77 19.45 -4.65
N ASP A 318 -30.05 19.06 -4.57
CA ASP A 318 -30.70 18.19 -5.55
C ASP A 318 -30.67 18.81 -6.95
N TYR A 319 -30.94 20.11 -7.07
CA TYR A 319 -30.85 20.84 -8.34
C TYR A 319 -29.45 20.74 -8.98
N PHE A 320 -28.40 20.99 -8.22
CA PHE A 320 -27.03 20.92 -8.73
C PHE A 320 -26.56 19.48 -8.98
N LEU A 321 -27.01 18.52 -8.17
CA LEU A 321 -26.77 17.10 -8.39
C LEU A 321 -27.38 16.65 -9.73
N ASP A 322 -28.63 17.01 -10.01
CA ASP A 322 -29.29 16.67 -11.27
C ASP A 322 -28.53 17.20 -12.49
N ILE A 323 -28.06 18.45 -12.43
CA ILE A 323 -27.24 19.04 -13.49
C ILE A 323 -25.92 18.27 -13.63
N LYS A 324 -25.25 17.99 -12.52
CA LYS A 324 -23.95 17.31 -12.52
C LYS A 324 -24.07 15.89 -13.06
N MET A 325 -25.11 15.14 -12.67
CA MET A 325 -25.35 13.77 -13.13
C MET A 325 -25.66 13.72 -14.63
N LYS A 326 -26.48 14.65 -15.15
CA LYS A 326 -26.71 14.78 -16.60
C LYS A 326 -25.39 14.98 -17.36
N GLY A 327 -24.54 15.87 -16.88
CA GLY A 327 -23.22 16.11 -17.47
C GLY A 327 -22.31 14.88 -17.41
N SER A 328 -22.22 14.22 -16.25
CA SER A 328 -21.42 13.00 -16.06
C SER A 328 -21.85 11.88 -17.00
N ASN A 329 -23.16 11.63 -17.14
CA ASN A 329 -23.68 10.56 -18.02
C ASN A 329 -23.33 10.78 -19.50
N ILE A 330 -23.37 12.04 -19.95
CA ILE A 330 -22.97 12.41 -21.32
C ILE A 330 -21.47 12.15 -21.50
N ILE A 331 -20.64 12.57 -20.54
CA ILE A 331 -19.19 12.38 -20.60
C ILE A 331 -18.83 10.89 -20.58
N GLU A 332 -19.42 10.08 -19.70
CA GLU A 332 -19.20 8.64 -19.68
C GLU A 332 -19.58 7.98 -21.01
N SER A 333 -20.68 8.42 -21.63
CA SER A 333 -21.07 7.96 -22.97
C SER A 333 -20.02 8.33 -24.03
N ILE A 334 -19.38 9.49 -23.93
CA ILE A 334 -18.28 9.88 -24.82
C ILE A 334 -17.08 8.97 -24.59
N TYR A 335 -16.70 8.69 -23.34
CA TYR A 335 -15.58 7.80 -23.03
C TYR A 335 -15.80 6.39 -23.57
N ALA A 336 -16.99 5.83 -23.37
CA ALA A 336 -17.35 4.50 -23.84
C ALA A 336 -17.27 4.36 -25.38
N ASN A 337 -17.65 5.41 -26.12
CA ASN A 337 -17.72 5.37 -27.58
C ASN A 337 -16.43 5.80 -28.27
N TYR A 338 -15.70 6.76 -27.70
CA TYR A 338 -14.59 7.43 -28.38
C TYR A 338 -13.24 7.26 -27.69
N MET A 339 -13.19 6.74 -26.46
CA MET A 339 -11.95 6.55 -25.71
C MET A 339 -11.83 5.12 -25.15
N PRO A 340 -11.95 4.05 -25.96
CA PRO A 340 -11.71 2.70 -25.47
C PRO A 340 -10.25 2.54 -25.03
N VAL A 341 -10.03 1.76 -23.97
CA VAL A 341 -8.72 1.57 -23.33
C VAL A 341 -8.28 0.09 -23.38
N PRO A 342 -7.95 -0.44 -24.57
CA PRO A 342 -7.76 -1.87 -24.78
C PRO A 342 -6.67 -2.49 -23.89
N PHE A 343 -5.58 -1.74 -23.62
CA PHE A 343 -4.52 -2.23 -22.72
C PHE A 343 -5.02 -2.43 -21.29
N LEU A 344 -5.77 -1.47 -20.74
CA LEU A 344 -6.37 -1.59 -19.40
C LEU A 344 -7.42 -2.71 -19.36
N SER A 345 -8.21 -2.84 -20.42
CA SER A 345 -9.21 -3.91 -20.58
C SER A 345 -8.59 -5.32 -20.56
N ILE A 346 -7.37 -5.51 -21.06
CA ILE A 346 -6.69 -6.83 -21.03
C ILE A 346 -6.31 -7.24 -19.60
N ILE A 347 -6.03 -6.28 -18.72
CA ILE A 347 -5.59 -6.53 -17.33
C ILE A 347 -6.70 -6.31 -16.30
N THR A 348 -7.93 -6.02 -16.73
CA THR A 348 -9.09 -5.89 -15.86
C THR A 348 -9.98 -7.13 -16.00
N ASN A 349 -10.34 -7.72 -14.86
CA ASN A 349 -11.16 -8.92 -14.83
C ASN A 349 -12.54 -8.68 -15.47
N ASP A 350 -13.00 -9.72 -16.17
CA ASP A 350 -14.26 -9.83 -16.90
C ASP A 350 -14.41 -8.97 -18.18
N CYS A 351 -13.50 -8.04 -18.48
CA CYS A 351 -13.53 -7.30 -19.76
C CYS A 351 -13.45 -8.24 -20.97
N ILE A 352 -12.51 -9.19 -20.94
CA ILE A 352 -12.31 -10.17 -22.02
C ILE A 352 -13.51 -11.11 -22.14
N SER A 353 -13.99 -11.68 -21.03
CA SER A 353 -15.10 -12.63 -21.05
C SER A 353 -16.43 -11.99 -21.45
N LYS A 354 -16.65 -10.70 -21.10
CA LYS A 354 -17.80 -9.91 -21.54
C LYS A 354 -17.63 -9.35 -22.96
N GLY A 355 -16.43 -9.41 -23.55
CA GLY A 355 -16.13 -8.78 -24.83
C GLY A 355 -16.41 -7.28 -24.83
N LYS A 356 -16.17 -6.60 -23.69
CA LYS A 356 -16.53 -5.19 -23.48
C LYS A 356 -15.35 -4.43 -22.88
N ASP A 357 -15.06 -3.25 -23.44
CA ASP A 357 -13.99 -2.39 -22.94
C ASP A 357 -14.28 -1.87 -21.53
N TYR A 358 -13.22 -1.63 -20.75
CA TYR A 358 -13.27 -1.05 -19.40
C TYR A 358 -14.12 0.23 -19.34
N ASN A 359 -13.89 1.20 -20.24
CA ASN A 359 -14.65 2.47 -20.25
C ASN A 359 -16.10 2.28 -20.68
N ALA A 360 -16.44 1.15 -21.31
CA ALA A 360 -17.81 0.80 -21.65
C ALA A 360 -18.48 -0.06 -20.58
N GLY A 361 -17.86 -0.28 -19.42
CA GLY A 361 -18.42 -1.08 -18.32
C GLY A 361 -18.07 -2.57 -18.40
N GLY A 362 -16.92 -2.91 -18.98
CA GLY A 362 -16.42 -4.28 -19.07
C GLY A 362 -15.94 -4.87 -17.74
N ALA A 363 -15.54 -4.04 -16.78
CA ALA A 363 -15.06 -4.49 -15.48
C ALA A 363 -16.15 -5.30 -14.73
N ARG A 364 -15.73 -6.18 -13.80
CA ARG A 364 -16.65 -6.95 -12.95
C ARG A 364 -17.62 -6.04 -12.21
N TYR A 365 -17.08 -4.98 -11.59
CA TYR A 365 -17.82 -3.96 -10.86
C TYR A 365 -17.65 -2.60 -11.53
N ASN A 366 -18.70 -1.78 -11.52
CA ASN A 366 -18.67 -0.44 -12.10
C ASN A 366 -19.38 0.52 -11.14
N THR A 367 -18.68 1.56 -10.71
CA THR A 367 -19.17 2.59 -9.79
C THR A 367 -18.69 3.97 -10.27
N SER A 368 -19.48 5.00 -9.98
CA SER A 368 -19.12 6.38 -10.26
C SER A 368 -19.32 7.21 -9.00
N TYR A 369 -18.40 8.14 -8.75
CA TYR A 369 -18.35 8.95 -7.54
C TYR A 369 -18.42 10.44 -7.90
N LEU A 370 -19.04 11.19 -6.99
CA LEU A 370 -19.01 12.64 -6.95
C LEU A 370 -18.44 13.06 -5.59
N GLN A 371 -17.35 13.80 -5.59
CA GLN A 371 -16.58 14.06 -4.37
C GLN A 371 -17.09 15.34 -3.68
N GLY A 372 -17.80 15.17 -2.57
CA GLY A 372 -18.23 16.30 -1.74
C GLY A 372 -17.06 17.02 -1.06
N VAL A 373 -17.03 18.35 -1.12
CA VAL A 373 -15.97 19.19 -0.56
C VAL A 373 -16.55 20.21 0.40
N GLY A 374 -15.83 20.48 1.49
CA GLY A 374 -16.16 21.54 2.44
C GLY A 374 -17.13 21.13 3.55
N ILE A 375 -17.16 19.84 3.91
CA ILE A 375 -18.07 19.31 4.94
C ILE A 375 -17.91 19.99 6.30
N GLY A 376 -16.68 20.29 6.73
CA GLY A 376 -16.42 21.01 7.98
C GLY A 376 -17.01 22.43 7.95
N THR A 377 -16.63 23.20 6.93
CA THR A 377 -17.13 24.57 6.71
C THR A 377 -18.65 24.64 6.71
N VAL A 378 -19.33 23.80 5.91
CA VAL A 378 -20.79 23.87 5.81
C VAL A 378 -21.48 23.43 7.11
N THR A 379 -20.90 22.47 7.84
CA THR A 379 -21.41 22.04 9.14
C THR A 379 -21.33 23.17 10.15
N ASP A 380 -20.18 23.85 10.24
CA ASP A 380 -19.97 24.96 11.17
C ASP A 380 -20.87 26.15 10.82
N CYS A 381 -21.01 26.48 9.52
CA CYS A 381 -21.92 27.53 9.08
C CYS A 381 -23.38 27.23 9.46
N LEU A 382 -23.86 26.02 9.17
CA LEU A 382 -25.23 25.62 9.51
C LEU A 382 -25.45 25.59 11.02
N ALA A 383 -24.48 25.10 11.79
CA ALA A 383 -24.54 25.10 13.26
C ALA A 383 -24.56 26.53 13.83
N ALA A 384 -23.72 27.44 13.29
CA ALA A 384 -23.69 28.84 13.70
C ALA A 384 -25.01 29.55 13.39
N ILE A 385 -25.58 29.35 12.20
CA ILE A 385 -26.88 29.92 11.82
C ILE A 385 -27.98 29.37 12.74
N ARG A 386 -28.02 28.05 12.95
CA ARG A 386 -29.00 27.42 13.85
C ARG A 386 -28.95 28.02 15.25
N TYR A 387 -27.75 28.12 15.81
CA TYR A 387 -27.55 28.58 17.18
C TYR A 387 -27.81 30.09 17.32
N GLN A 388 -27.13 30.91 16.52
CA GLN A 388 -27.13 32.37 16.69
C GLN A 388 -28.40 33.04 16.15
N VAL A 389 -28.99 32.53 15.07
CA VAL A 389 -30.14 33.17 14.41
C VAL A 389 -31.46 32.58 14.89
N TYR A 390 -31.57 31.25 14.94
CA TYR A 390 -32.85 30.58 15.20
C TYR A 390 -33.08 30.21 16.67
N GLN A 391 -32.05 29.74 17.39
CA GLN A 391 -32.16 29.29 18.79
C GLN A 391 -32.03 30.44 19.79
N GLU A 392 -30.83 31.02 19.92
CA GLU A 392 -30.55 32.10 20.88
C GLU A 392 -31.02 33.47 20.40
N LYS A 393 -31.16 33.63 19.08
CA LYS A 393 -31.58 34.89 18.42
C LYS A 393 -30.69 36.08 18.78
N ASN A 394 -29.39 35.82 18.96
CA ASN A 394 -28.38 36.85 19.24
C ASN A 394 -28.16 37.79 18.05
N ILE A 395 -28.33 37.30 16.82
CA ILE A 395 -28.10 38.05 15.58
C ILE A 395 -29.28 37.84 14.62
N PRO A 396 -29.93 38.91 14.13
CA PRO A 396 -30.94 38.80 13.06
C PRO A 396 -30.33 38.29 11.75
N MET A 397 -31.06 37.48 10.98
CA MET A 397 -30.60 36.94 9.69
C MET A 397 -30.08 38.03 8.74
N LYS A 398 -30.78 39.17 8.68
CA LYS A 398 -30.39 40.33 7.87
C LYS A 398 -29.01 40.88 8.21
N GLU A 399 -28.68 40.97 9.50
CA GLU A 399 -27.37 41.45 9.95
C GLU A 399 -26.28 40.45 9.61
N LEU A 400 -26.56 39.14 9.72
CA LEU A 400 -25.63 38.10 9.29
C LEU A 400 -25.34 38.20 7.78
N LEU A 401 -26.36 38.34 6.94
CA LEU A 401 -26.18 38.51 5.49
C LEU A 401 -25.40 39.78 5.15
N ARG A 402 -25.67 40.91 5.82
CA ARG A 402 -24.91 42.15 5.65
C ARG A 402 -23.44 41.92 6.00
N ALA A 403 -23.16 41.34 7.17
CA ALA A 403 -21.81 41.08 7.61
C ALA A 403 -21.07 40.15 6.63
N MET A 404 -21.70 39.07 6.15
CA MET A 404 -21.11 38.19 5.14
C MET A 404 -20.78 38.93 3.83
N ARG A 405 -21.63 39.86 3.38
CA ARG A 405 -21.41 40.67 2.17
C ARG A 405 -20.26 41.66 2.31
N GLU A 406 -20.01 42.14 3.52
CA GLU A 406 -18.95 43.08 3.87
C GLU A 406 -17.67 42.36 4.33
N ASP A 407 -17.59 41.03 4.16
CA ASP A 407 -16.50 40.18 4.64
C ASP A 407 -16.21 40.40 6.13
N PHE A 408 -17.29 40.56 6.90
CA PHE A 408 -17.33 40.87 8.33
C PHE A 408 -16.65 42.19 8.72
N ALA A 409 -16.23 43.04 7.77
CA ALA A 409 -15.48 44.24 8.07
C ALA A 409 -16.26 45.22 8.95
N ASN A 410 -15.67 45.58 10.11
CA ASN A 410 -16.20 46.55 11.08
C ASN A 410 -17.51 46.16 11.79
N ASP A 411 -17.87 44.88 11.85
CA ASP A 411 -19.05 44.46 12.62
C ASP A 411 -18.75 44.37 14.14
N PRO A 412 -19.43 45.15 15.01
CA PRO A 412 -19.18 45.16 16.44
C PRO A 412 -19.83 43.97 17.19
N GLN A 413 -20.73 43.23 16.55
CA GLN A 413 -21.47 42.10 17.15
C GLN A 413 -20.95 40.74 16.69
N ILE A 414 -20.21 40.69 15.59
CA ILE A 414 -19.66 39.46 15.02
C ILE A 414 -18.13 39.49 15.13
N PRO A 415 -17.50 38.52 15.83
CA PRO A 415 -16.04 38.48 15.98
C PRO A 415 -15.34 38.49 14.62
N GLN A 416 -14.30 39.33 14.50
CA GLN A 416 -13.49 39.39 13.28
C GLN A 416 -12.72 38.07 13.07
N PRO A 417 -12.57 37.60 11.82
CA PRO A 417 -11.72 36.45 11.52
C PRO A 417 -10.28 36.72 12.01
N GLY A 418 -9.79 35.92 12.98
CA GLY A 418 -8.46 36.07 13.56
C GLY A 418 -8.38 36.86 14.86
N ALA A 419 -9.49 37.33 15.43
CA ALA A 419 -9.51 37.72 16.84
C ALA A 419 -9.21 36.49 17.69
N GLU A 420 -8.10 36.52 18.44
CA GLU A 420 -7.69 35.42 19.32
C GLU A 420 -8.87 34.99 20.19
N PHE A 421 -9.20 33.69 20.14
CA PHE A 421 -10.12 33.07 21.09
C PHE A 421 -9.47 33.20 22.47
N GLN A 422 -9.83 34.23 23.24
CA GLN A 422 -9.39 34.32 24.63
C GLN A 422 -10.17 33.29 25.44
N PRO A 423 -9.50 32.28 26.03
CA PRO A 423 -10.16 31.20 26.75
C PRO A 423 -10.93 31.65 28.00
#